data_AF-A0A7K1G9N5-F1
#
_entry.id   AF-A0A7K1G9N5-F1
#
_cell.length_a   1.000
_cell.length_b   1.000
_cell.length_c   1.000
_cell.angle_alpha   90.00
_cell.angle_beta   90.00
_cell.angle_gamma   90.00
#
_symmetry.space_group_name_H-M   'P 1'
#
loop_
_entity.id
_entity.type
_entity.pdbx_description
1 polymer ?
#
loop_
_entity_poly.entity_id
_entity_poly.type
_entity_poly.pdbx_seq_one_letter_code
_entity_poly.pdbx_strand_id
1 'polypeptide(L)'
;MKHIILIMGILSFFGANSQNSDNENYEKLTSELKDKYRKELKRDSEKEFKTEFVRVTNLESKIINQYGFDGIKLVFESKNSSNFHKLGEFPKDCPWTNLNDNDIKEFITQNFKPISEKTPNLISSLKERCKFIYAEKKENTWLLHYFLNMKLYDKRDYFRVYTGGSPLMNAKPNQNLKNFSWNIPNDLKLFYSIHNGFGEFYDGISILGNDEIKVMAEQMNSISKEENIRSIGYTFEQLLEFFPDGGGNAQCFFKNNSNSTVDWDHETWEISGKTEFFDFIDERLSVIDEE
;
A
#
# COMPACT_ATOMS: atom_id res chain seq x y z
N MET A 1 -14.95 15.28 69.03
CA MET A 1 -16.09 15.45 68.10
C MET A 1 -15.50 15.87 66.76
N LYS A 2 -15.43 14.94 65.78
CA LYS A 2 -16.36 14.79 64.63
C LYS A 2 -16.15 15.92 63.61
N HIS A 3 -15.79 15.74 62.32
CA HIS A 3 -15.88 14.59 61.42
C HIS A 3 -14.83 14.63 60.28
N ILE A 4 -14.49 13.43 59.81
CA ILE A 4 -13.99 13.07 58.47
C ILE A 4 -15.16 13.10 57.49
N ILE A 5 -14.97 13.60 56.26
CA ILE A 5 -15.53 12.98 55.04
C ILE A 5 -14.45 12.99 53.95
N LEU A 6 -14.19 11.77 53.45
CA LEU A 6 -13.37 11.36 52.32
C LEU A 6 -14.34 10.88 51.23
N ILE A 7 -14.20 11.34 49.98
CA ILE A 7 -14.70 10.71 48.74
C ILE A 7 -13.69 11.11 47.64
N MET A 8 -12.68 10.30 47.28
CA MET A 8 -12.67 9.19 46.29
C MET A 8 -13.29 9.50 44.91
N GLY A 9 -12.48 9.39 43.87
CA GLY A 9 -12.86 9.45 42.45
C GLY A 9 -11.63 9.74 41.57
N ILE A 10 -10.60 8.90 41.61
CA ILE A 10 -10.27 7.89 40.58
C ILE A 10 -9.61 8.52 39.33
N LEU A 11 -8.29 8.35 39.32
CA LEU A 11 -7.39 8.20 38.17
C LEU A 11 -8.05 7.63 36.91
N SER A 12 -7.88 8.30 35.78
CA SER A 12 -7.63 7.66 34.47
C SER A 12 -7.34 8.73 33.42
N PHE A 13 -6.07 8.90 33.07
CA PHE A 13 -5.61 9.16 31.69
C PHE A 13 -4.11 8.80 31.66
N PHE A 14 -3.85 7.49 31.81
CA PHE A 14 -2.61 6.91 31.32
C PHE A 14 -2.66 6.91 29.79
N GLY A 15 -1.51 7.15 29.18
CA GLY A 15 -1.33 7.42 27.76
C GLY A 15 -1.94 6.37 26.84
N ALA A 16 -2.35 6.83 25.66
CA ALA A 16 -2.67 6.01 24.52
C ALA A 16 -1.42 5.19 24.14
N ASN A 17 -1.33 3.97 24.63
CA ASN A 17 -0.48 2.93 24.07
C ASN A 17 -1.16 2.44 22.77
N SER A 18 -1.02 3.19 21.68
CA SER A 18 -1.54 2.78 20.37
C SER A 18 -0.59 1.77 19.72
N GLN A 19 -0.71 0.51 20.16
CA GLN A 19 -0.61 -0.72 19.38
C GLN A 19 -0.84 -1.88 20.35
N ASN A 20 -2.11 -2.20 20.60
CA ASN A 20 -2.48 -3.45 21.27
C ASN A 20 -2.29 -4.61 20.29
N SER A 21 -1.07 -5.13 20.23
CA SER A 21 -0.79 -6.51 19.84
C SER A 21 -0.14 -7.20 21.04
N ASP A 22 -0.93 -7.96 21.79
CA ASP A 22 -0.53 -8.99 22.76
C ASP A 22 0.89 -8.88 23.34
N ASN A 23 1.19 -7.92 24.22
CA ASN A 23 2.38 -7.93 25.11
C ASN A 23 3.68 -8.47 24.43
N GLU A 24 3.93 -8.14 23.15
CA GLU A 24 5.09 -8.67 22.44
C GLU A 24 6.32 -7.96 22.99
N ASN A 25 7.09 -8.69 23.80
CA ASN A 25 8.24 -8.16 24.52
C ASN A 25 9.44 -8.16 23.58
N TYR A 26 9.50 -7.18 22.67
CA TYR A 26 10.59 -7.07 21.69
C TYR A 26 11.93 -6.80 22.36
N GLU A 27 12.98 -7.41 21.83
CA GLU A 27 14.34 -7.15 22.26
C GLU A 27 14.80 -5.78 21.77
N LYS A 28 15.80 -5.21 22.46
CA LYS A 28 16.43 -3.95 22.04
C LYS A 28 17.46 -4.21 20.94
N LEU A 29 17.25 -3.62 19.77
CA LEU A 29 18.18 -3.71 18.65
C LEU A 29 19.39 -2.78 18.83
N THR A 30 20.53 -3.32 19.28
CA THR A 30 21.76 -2.55 19.53
C THR A 30 22.45 -2.10 18.24
N SER A 31 23.35 -1.10 18.32
CA SER A 31 24.10 -0.61 17.17
C SER A 31 24.97 -1.71 16.54
N GLU A 32 25.62 -2.56 17.33
CA GLU A 32 26.42 -3.67 16.80
C GLU A 32 25.56 -4.67 16.02
N LEU A 33 24.34 -4.95 16.52
CA LEU A 33 23.39 -5.82 15.84
C LEU A 33 22.87 -5.19 14.55
N LYS A 34 22.59 -3.88 14.54
CA LYS A 34 22.20 -3.17 13.30
C LYS A 34 23.27 -3.30 12.23
N ASP A 35 24.53 -3.08 12.59
CA ASP A 35 25.64 -3.16 11.62
C ASP A 35 25.89 -4.58 11.12
N LYS A 36 25.72 -5.58 12.00
CA LYS A 36 25.76 -7.00 11.61
C LYS A 36 24.64 -7.31 10.62
N TYR A 37 23.39 -7.02 10.97
CA TYR A 37 22.25 -7.35 10.12
C TYR A 37 22.24 -6.59 8.80
N ARG A 38 22.67 -5.33 8.75
CA ARG A 38 22.85 -4.60 7.49
C ARG A 38 23.81 -5.29 6.52
N LYS A 39 24.83 -5.97 7.03
CA LYS A 39 25.74 -6.77 6.20
C LYS A 39 25.09 -8.08 5.75
N GLU A 40 24.42 -8.78 6.66
CA GLU A 40 23.78 -10.06 6.39
C GLU A 40 22.55 -9.95 5.48
N LEU A 41 21.83 -8.84 5.50
CA LEU A 41 20.67 -8.56 4.63
C LEU A 41 21.07 -8.30 3.18
N LYS A 42 22.36 -8.03 2.89
CA LYS A 42 22.81 -7.89 1.51
C LYS A 42 22.71 -9.25 0.80
N ARG A 43 22.09 -9.25 -0.39
CA ARG A 43 22.07 -10.41 -1.28
C ARG A 43 23.45 -10.60 -1.89
N ASP A 44 23.90 -11.84 -1.92
CA ASP A 44 25.14 -12.25 -2.58
C ASP A 44 24.84 -12.60 -4.04
N SER A 45 25.30 -11.76 -4.97
CA SER A 45 25.05 -11.96 -6.41
C SER A 45 25.79 -13.15 -7.01
N GLU A 46 26.77 -13.73 -6.29
CA GLU A 46 27.50 -14.92 -6.74
C GLU A 46 26.76 -16.22 -6.44
N LYS A 47 25.68 -16.17 -5.65
CA LYS A 47 24.87 -17.33 -5.26
C LYS A 47 23.58 -17.44 -6.05
N GLU A 48 23.01 -18.64 -6.02
CA GLU A 48 21.71 -18.91 -6.65
C GLU A 48 20.62 -18.00 -6.04
N PHE A 49 19.88 -17.31 -6.91
CA PHE A 49 18.84 -16.36 -6.52
C PHE A 49 17.82 -16.95 -5.54
N LYS A 50 17.32 -18.16 -5.80
CA LYS A 50 16.30 -18.81 -4.96
C LYS A 50 16.81 -19.04 -3.54
N THR A 51 18.05 -19.51 -3.40
CA THR A 51 18.68 -19.74 -2.09
C THR A 51 18.88 -18.44 -1.34
N GLU A 52 19.39 -17.41 -2.01
CA GLU A 52 19.62 -16.09 -1.39
C GLU A 52 18.31 -15.39 -1.02
N PHE A 53 17.28 -15.50 -1.86
CA PHE A 53 15.95 -15.00 -1.56
C PHE A 53 15.41 -15.61 -0.27
N VAL A 54 15.37 -16.95 -0.17
CA VAL A 54 14.90 -17.64 1.03
C VAL A 54 15.72 -17.25 2.27
N ARG A 55 17.04 -17.15 2.15
CA ARG A 55 17.92 -16.75 3.25
C ARG A 55 17.60 -15.35 3.75
N VAL A 56 17.46 -14.37 2.84
CA VAL A 56 17.19 -12.98 3.20
C VAL A 56 15.78 -12.85 3.79
N THR A 57 14.76 -13.44 3.17
CA THR A 57 13.38 -13.40 3.69
C THR A 57 13.29 -13.99 5.11
N ASN A 58 13.95 -15.13 5.36
CA ASN A 58 13.99 -15.72 6.71
C ASN A 58 14.69 -14.81 7.73
N LEU A 59 15.76 -14.11 7.30
CA LEU A 59 16.48 -13.17 8.16
C LEU A 59 15.64 -11.92 8.45
N GLU A 60 14.98 -11.35 7.45
CA GLU A 60 14.03 -10.24 7.62
C GLU A 60 12.94 -10.64 8.62
N SER A 61 12.32 -11.81 8.45
CA SER A 61 11.28 -12.27 9.36
C SER A 61 11.80 -12.46 10.79
N LYS A 62 13.00 -13.01 10.95
CA LYS A 62 13.63 -13.15 12.27
C LYS A 62 13.88 -11.80 12.93
N ILE A 63 14.44 -10.83 12.20
CA ILE A 63 14.72 -9.48 12.72
C ILE A 63 13.42 -8.81 13.17
N ILE A 64 12.37 -8.89 12.35
CA ILE A 64 11.10 -8.21 12.64
C ILE A 64 10.38 -8.86 13.82
N ASN A 65 10.34 -10.20 13.87
CA ASN A 65 9.72 -10.90 14.99
C ASN A 65 10.47 -10.68 16.32
N GLN A 66 11.79 -10.50 16.28
CA GLN A 66 12.61 -10.31 17.48
C GLN A 66 12.62 -8.86 17.98
N TYR A 67 12.64 -7.88 17.06
CA TYR A 67 12.87 -6.47 17.38
C TYR A 67 11.70 -5.53 17.02
N GLY A 68 10.59 -6.07 16.50
CA GLY A 68 9.38 -5.33 16.17
C GLY A 68 9.63 -4.19 15.18
N PHE A 69 9.13 -3.00 15.51
CA PHE A 69 9.24 -1.82 14.65
C PHE A 69 10.69 -1.37 14.39
N ASP A 70 11.60 -1.55 15.36
CA ASP A 70 13.02 -1.26 15.14
C ASP A 70 13.64 -2.21 14.09
N GLY A 71 13.15 -3.46 14.05
CA GLY A 71 13.49 -4.43 13.02
C GLY A 71 12.97 -4.02 11.64
N ILE A 72 11.72 -3.55 11.55
CA ILE A 72 11.14 -3.01 10.31
C ILE A 72 11.98 -1.83 9.83
N LYS A 73 12.28 -0.88 10.70
CA LYS A 73 13.09 0.28 10.37
C LYS A 73 14.45 -0.14 9.81
N LEU A 74 15.12 -1.10 10.44
CA LEU A 74 16.41 -1.62 9.96
C LEU A 74 16.32 -2.23 8.54
N VAL A 75 15.30 -3.08 8.30
CA VAL A 75 15.10 -3.74 7.01
C VAL A 75 14.79 -2.71 5.91
N PHE A 76 13.96 -1.70 6.20
CA PHE A 76 13.57 -0.68 5.23
C PHE A 76 14.55 0.50 5.09
N GLU A 77 15.30 0.86 6.13
CA GLU A 77 16.42 1.83 6.05
C GLU A 77 17.46 1.37 5.02
N SER A 78 17.69 0.06 4.91
CA SER A 78 18.59 -0.52 3.91
C SER A 78 18.15 -0.22 2.46
N LYS A 79 16.89 0.21 2.27
CA LYS A 79 16.27 0.60 1.00
C LYS A 79 16.19 2.13 0.80
N ASN A 80 17.00 2.92 1.51
CA ASN A 80 17.18 4.39 1.41
C ASN A 80 16.07 5.28 1.98
N SER A 81 15.59 4.99 3.19
CA SER A 81 14.71 5.91 3.91
C SER A 81 15.10 6.07 5.38
N SER A 82 15.00 7.30 5.90
CA SER A 82 15.38 7.64 7.28
C SER A 82 14.26 8.27 8.11
N ASN A 83 13.13 8.66 7.51
CA ASN A 83 12.11 9.51 8.12
C ASN A 83 10.81 8.74 8.36
N PHE A 84 10.90 7.72 9.21
CA PHE A 84 9.76 6.89 9.60
C PHE A 84 9.17 7.35 10.93
N HIS A 85 7.85 7.40 10.98
CA HIS A 85 7.07 7.72 12.17
C HIS A 85 6.10 6.57 12.44
N LYS A 86 6.18 5.97 13.63
CA LYS A 86 5.25 4.92 14.03
C LYS A 86 3.87 5.52 14.28
N LEU A 87 2.80 4.72 14.13
CA LEU A 87 1.47 5.11 14.61
C LEU A 87 1.51 5.55 16.08
N GLY A 88 0.89 6.69 16.38
CA GLY A 88 0.98 7.37 17.68
C GLY A 88 2.07 8.44 17.74
N GLU A 89 3.00 8.44 16.78
CA GLU A 89 4.14 9.36 16.69
C GLU A 89 4.16 10.16 15.38
N PHE A 90 3.06 10.17 14.61
CA PHE A 90 3.02 10.97 13.38
C PHE A 90 3.13 12.46 13.73
N PRO A 91 3.98 13.22 13.02
CA PRO A 91 4.12 14.64 13.26
C PRO A 91 2.89 15.41 12.77
N LYS A 92 2.75 16.66 13.24
CA LYS A 92 1.56 17.50 12.98
C LYS A 92 1.29 17.77 11.50
N ASP A 93 2.32 17.73 10.66
CA ASP A 93 2.22 17.95 9.21
C ASP A 93 1.95 16.65 8.43
N CYS A 94 1.84 15.50 9.11
CA CYS A 94 1.41 14.24 8.51
C CYS A 94 -0.11 14.26 8.25
N PRO A 95 -0.59 13.90 7.03
CA PRO A 95 -2.01 13.92 6.68
C PRO A 95 -2.90 13.06 7.58
N TRP A 96 -2.33 12.02 8.20
CA TRP A 96 -3.04 11.08 9.05
C TRP A 96 -2.85 11.34 10.55
N THR A 97 -2.30 12.50 10.94
CA THR A 97 -2.01 12.80 12.36
C THR A 97 -3.25 12.77 13.25
N ASN A 98 -4.43 13.04 12.70
CA ASN A 98 -5.72 12.98 13.39
C ASN A 98 -6.15 11.55 13.76
N LEU A 99 -5.47 10.54 13.24
CA LEU A 99 -5.72 9.12 13.51
C LEU A 99 -4.67 8.51 14.47
N ASN A 100 -3.73 9.32 14.99
CA ASN A 100 -2.63 8.83 15.82
C ASN A 100 -3.07 8.05 17.07
N ASP A 101 -4.17 8.46 17.69
CA ASP A 101 -4.62 7.89 18.95
C ASP A 101 -5.38 6.56 18.77
N ASN A 102 -5.61 6.14 17.52
CA ASN A 102 -6.31 4.91 17.20
C ASN A 102 -5.37 3.70 17.29
N ASP A 103 -5.91 2.54 17.64
CA ASP A 103 -5.22 1.28 17.35
C ASP A 103 -5.25 0.98 15.84
N ILE A 104 -4.55 -0.08 15.41
CA ILE A 104 -4.45 -0.45 13.99
C ILE A 104 -5.82 -0.68 13.35
N LYS A 105 -6.73 -1.39 14.03
CA LYS A 105 -8.03 -1.76 13.45
C LYS A 105 -8.94 -0.55 13.33
N GLU A 106 -8.94 0.31 14.35
CA GLU A 106 -9.69 1.56 14.33
C GLU A 106 -9.11 2.53 13.31
N PHE A 107 -7.78 2.63 13.22
CA PHE A 107 -7.11 3.43 12.20
C PHE A 107 -7.56 3.02 10.79
N ILE A 108 -7.50 1.72 10.47
CA ILE A 108 -7.92 1.21 9.15
C ILE A 108 -9.40 1.52 8.92
N THR A 109 -10.26 1.31 9.93
CA THR A 109 -11.69 1.62 9.83
C THR A 109 -11.95 3.08 9.47
N GLN A 110 -11.30 4.01 10.17
CA GLN A 110 -11.53 5.44 9.98
C GLN A 110 -10.91 5.94 8.68
N ASN A 111 -9.70 5.48 8.33
CA ASN A 111 -9.04 5.91 7.10
C ASN A 111 -9.80 5.44 5.85
N PHE A 112 -10.26 4.19 5.83
CA PHE A 112 -11.00 3.62 4.70
C PHE A 112 -12.52 3.84 4.77
N LYS A 113 -13.02 4.58 5.77
CA LYS A 113 -14.44 4.86 5.96
C LYS A 113 -15.17 5.35 4.69
N PRO A 114 -14.60 6.22 3.84
CA PRO A 114 -15.31 6.69 2.64
C PRO A 114 -15.64 5.59 1.62
N ILE A 115 -14.96 4.45 1.67
CA ILE A 115 -15.15 3.33 0.72
C ILE A 115 -15.51 2.01 1.43
N SER A 116 -15.87 2.05 2.71
CA SER A 116 -15.96 0.82 3.51
C SER A 116 -17.01 -0.18 3.05
N GLU A 117 -18.10 0.31 2.47
CA GLU A 117 -19.16 -0.53 1.89
C GLU A 117 -18.79 -1.09 0.51
N LYS A 118 -17.79 -0.49 -0.15
CA LYS A 118 -17.36 -0.83 -1.51
C LYS A 118 -16.16 -1.77 -1.54
N THR A 119 -15.33 -1.76 -0.49
CA THR A 119 -14.17 -2.63 -0.36
C THR A 119 -14.12 -3.36 0.99
N PRO A 120 -15.17 -4.14 1.34
CA PRO A 120 -15.25 -4.79 2.65
C PRO A 120 -14.16 -5.85 2.85
N ASN A 121 -13.79 -6.60 1.81
CA ASN A 121 -12.82 -7.69 1.94
C ASN A 121 -11.41 -7.14 2.14
N LEU A 122 -11.00 -6.13 1.37
CA LEU A 122 -9.71 -5.45 1.53
C LEU A 122 -9.56 -4.91 2.95
N ILE A 123 -10.58 -4.22 3.46
CA ILE A 123 -10.56 -3.65 4.82
C ILE A 123 -10.48 -4.75 5.86
N SER A 124 -11.22 -5.86 5.68
CA SER A 124 -11.15 -7.01 6.57
C SER A 124 -9.74 -7.62 6.59
N SER A 125 -9.17 -7.89 5.41
CA SER A 125 -7.83 -8.45 5.27
C SER A 125 -6.76 -7.55 5.87
N LEU A 126 -6.84 -6.22 5.64
CA LEU A 126 -5.94 -5.26 6.29
C LEU A 126 -6.06 -5.30 7.82
N LYS A 127 -7.28 -5.32 8.37
CA LYS A 127 -7.49 -5.37 9.83
C LYS A 127 -7.00 -6.66 10.48
N GLU A 128 -7.06 -7.76 9.75
CA GLU A 128 -6.61 -9.06 10.23
C GLU A 128 -5.08 -9.16 10.17
N ARG A 129 -4.47 -8.68 9.08
CA ARG A 129 -3.08 -8.98 8.75
C ARG A 129 -2.10 -7.86 9.07
N CYS A 130 -2.57 -6.63 9.23
CA CYS A 130 -1.70 -5.50 9.53
C CYS A 130 -1.14 -5.59 10.95
N LYS A 131 0.18 -5.66 11.05
CA LYS A 131 0.93 -5.70 12.32
C LYS A 131 1.44 -4.32 12.72
N PHE A 132 1.80 -3.48 11.74
CA PHE A 132 2.25 -2.12 11.99
C PHE A 132 1.71 -1.16 10.94
N ILE A 133 1.39 0.05 11.40
CA ILE A 133 1.16 1.20 10.54
C ILE A 133 2.24 2.23 10.85
N TYR A 134 2.85 2.78 9.81
CA TYR A 134 3.84 3.85 9.94
C TYR A 134 3.79 4.80 8.76
N ALA A 135 4.12 6.06 9.00
CA ALA A 135 4.22 7.08 7.98
C ALA A 135 5.68 7.32 7.61
N GLU A 136 5.93 7.63 6.35
CA GLU A 136 7.24 7.99 5.83
C GLU A 136 7.16 9.33 5.12
N LYS A 137 8.10 10.24 5.43
CA LYS A 137 8.26 11.49 4.67
C LYS A 137 9.42 11.37 3.69
N LYS A 138 9.11 11.23 2.40
CA LYS A 138 10.09 11.32 1.31
C LYS A 138 10.00 12.70 0.68
N GLU A 139 11.07 13.49 0.86
CA GLU A 139 11.13 14.87 0.36
C GLU A 139 9.89 15.69 0.83
N ASN A 140 8.97 15.99 -0.09
CA ASN A 140 7.75 16.75 0.17
C ASN A 140 6.48 15.88 0.14
N THR A 141 6.61 14.55 0.07
CA THR A 141 5.50 13.62 -0.05
C THR A 141 5.42 12.71 1.17
N TRP A 142 4.20 12.55 1.70
CA TRP A 142 3.92 11.57 2.74
C TRP A 142 3.42 10.27 2.14
N LEU A 143 3.95 9.16 2.64
CA LEU A 143 3.50 7.81 2.38
C LEU A 143 3.01 7.19 3.69
N LEU A 144 1.99 6.35 3.59
CA LEU A 144 1.50 5.54 4.70
C LEU A 144 1.69 4.07 4.38
N HIS A 145 2.32 3.35 5.29
CA HIS A 145 2.66 1.96 5.12
C HIS A 145 1.83 1.09 6.06
N TYR A 146 1.28 0.03 5.49
CA TYR A 146 0.60 -1.06 6.17
C TYR A 146 1.51 -2.28 6.08
N PHE A 147 2.13 -2.63 7.20
CA PHE A 147 3.00 -3.79 7.30
C PHE A 147 2.17 -5.03 7.60
N LEU A 148 2.11 -5.95 6.64
CA LEU A 148 1.19 -7.08 6.62
C LEU A 148 1.94 -8.39 6.88
N ASN A 149 1.39 -9.23 7.74
CA ASN A 149 1.84 -10.61 7.90
C ASN A 149 1.10 -11.53 6.91
N MET A 150 1.86 -12.36 6.23
CA MET A 150 1.46 -13.07 5.01
C MET A 150 1.88 -14.53 5.11
N LYS A 151 1.24 -15.40 4.31
CA LYS A 151 1.69 -16.79 4.15
C LYS A 151 2.03 -17.12 2.72
N LEU A 152 3.17 -17.76 2.53
CA LEU A 152 3.52 -18.42 1.27
C LEU A 152 2.65 -19.68 1.07
N TYR A 153 2.62 -20.21 -0.15
CA TYR A 153 1.95 -21.46 -0.50
C TYR A 153 2.35 -22.65 0.40
N ASP A 154 3.57 -22.62 0.94
CA ASP A 154 4.10 -23.62 1.88
C ASP A 154 3.90 -23.28 3.37
N LYS A 155 3.03 -22.30 3.66
CA LYS A 155 2.63 -21.80 4.98
C LYS A 155 3.69 -21.04 5.76
N ARG A 156 4.88 -20.79 5.19
CA ARG A 156 5.88 -19.94 5.83
C ARG A 156 5.39 -18.51 5.92
N ASP A 157 5.66 -17.88 7.06
CA ASP A 157 5.35 -16.48 7.27
C ASP A 157 6.35 -15.60 6.51
N TYR A 158 5.83 -14.62 5.80
CA TYR A 158 6.60 -13.55 5.20
C TYR A 158 5.86 -12.23 5.36
N PHE A 159 6.51 -11.13 5.00
CA PHE A 159 5.96 -9.81 5.19
C PHE A 159 5.83 -9.06 3.87
N ARG A 160 4.71 -8.37 3.70
CA ARG A 160 4.49 -7.39 2.62
C ARG A 160 4.19 -6.02 3.18
N VAL A 161 4.38 -5.00 2.35
CA VAL A 161 4.02 -3.63 2.70
C VAL A 161 3.14 -3.04 1.62
N TYR A 162 1.89 -2.78 1.99
CA TYR A 162 1.05 -1.90 1.18
C TYR A 162 1.37 -0.46 1.52
N THR A 163 1.61 0.34 0.49
CA THR A 163 1.96 1.74 0.62
C THR A 163 0.89 2.59 -0.05
N GLY A 164 0.30 3.52 0.70
CA GLY A 164 -0.64 4.50 0.19
C GLY A 164 -0.01 5.89 0.13
N GLY A 165 -0.23 6.61 -0.97
CA GLY A 165 0.17 8.01 -1.07
C GLY A 165 -0.69 8.94 -0.21
N SER A 166 -0.22 10.17 -0.02
CA SER A 166 -0.98 11.23 0.66
C SER A 166 -2.37 11.41 0.05
N PRO A 167 -3.43 11.68 0.84
CA PRO A 167 -4.76 11.91 0.32
C PRO A 167 -4.79 13.11 -0.65
N LEU A 168 -5.52 12.97 -1.76
CA LEU A 168 -5.71 13.99 -2.80
C LEU A 168 -7.20 14.32 -2.95
N MET A 169 -7.69 15.23 -2.10
CA MET A 169 -9.10 15.60 -2.01
C MET A 169 -9.68 16.23 -3.30
N ASN A 170 -8.83 16.89 -4.09
CA ASN A 170 -9.24 17.62 -5.29
C ASN A 170 -8.39 17.18 -6.49
N ALA A 171 -8.41 15.88 -6.77
CA ALA A 171 -7.65 15.32 -7.89
C ALA A 171 -8.09 15.96 -9.22
N LYS A 172 -7.11 16.45 -9.97
CA LYS A 172 -7.30 17.11 -11.28
C LYS A 172 -6.54 16.32 -12.35
N PRO A 173 -7.07 16.25 -13.59
CA PRO A 173 -6.39 15.58 -14.68
C PRO A 173 -4.94 16.07 -14.81
N ASN A 174 -4.01 15.11 -14.88
CA ASN A 174 -2.61 15.40 -15.18
C ASN A 174 -2.45 15.81 -16.67
N GLN A 175 -1.22 16.09 -17.11
CA GLN A 175 -0.99 16.56 -18.48
C GLN A 175 -1.38 15.52 -19.54
N ASN A 176 -1.10 14.24 -19.29
CA ASN A 176 -1.49 13.15 -20.19
C ASN A 176 -3.02 13.13 -20.37
N LEU A 177 -3.78 13.07 -19.27
CA LEU A 177 -5.25 13.02 -19.34
C LEU A 177 -5.82 14.23 -20.09
N LYS A 178 -5.26 15.43 -19.88
CA LYS A 178 -5.67 16.64 -20.63
C LYS A 178 -5.45 16.49 -22.13
N ASN A 179 -4.30 15.97 -22.55
CA ASN A 179 -3.96 15.78 -23.97
C ASN A 179 -4.96 14.86 -24.67
N PHE A 180 -5.50 13.87 -23.96
CA PHE A 180 -6.47 12.90 -24.48
C PHE A 180 -7.93 13.20 -24.08
N SER A 181 -8.21 14.40 -23.57
CA SER A 181 -9.56 14.82 -23.13
C SER A 181 -10.20 13.81 -22.18
N TRP A 182 -9.43 13.36 -21.19
CA TRP A 182 -9.87 12.54 -20.09
C TRP A 182 -10.08 13.36 -18.82
N ASN A 183 -11.08 12.95 -18.06
CA ASN A 183 -11.20 13.32 -16.65
C ASN A 183 -10.80 12.11 -15.80
N ILE A 184 -10.36 12.35 -14.57
CA ILE A 184 -10.17 11.25 -13.62
C ILE A 184 -11.55 10.65 -13.29
N PRO A 185 -11.72 9.32 -13.40
CA PRO A 185 -12.95 8.62 -13.01
C PRO A 185 -13.36 8.94 -11.58
N ASN A 186 -14.67 9.00 -11.31
CA ASN A 186 -15.17 9.45 -10.00
C ASN A 186 -14.80 8.48 -8.87
N ASP A 187 -14.80 7.18 -9.15
CA ASP A 187 -14.43 6.17 -8.16
C ASP A 187 -12.93 6.23 -7.83
N LEU A 188 -12.08 6.48 -8.82
CA LEU A 188 -10.66 6.73 -8.60
C LEU A 188 -10.41 8.03 -7.81
N LYS A 189 -11.17 9.10 -8.07
CA LYS A 189 -11.12 10.33 -7.24
C LYS A 189 -11.52 10.05 -5.79
N LEU A 190 -12.58 9.27 -5.58
CA LEU A 190 -13.01 8.86 -4.24
C LEU A 190 -11.91 8.07 -3.54
N PHE A 191 -11.28 7.13 -4.24
CA PHE A 191 -10.14 6.38 -3.70
C PHE A 191 -8.96 7.30 -3.36
N TYR A 192 -8.59 8.22 -4.26
CA TYR A 192 -7.54 9.21 -4.05
C TYR A 192 -7.78 10.12 -2.85
N SER A 193 -9.04 10.33 -2.43
CA SER A 193 -9.35 11.06 -1.19
C SER A 193 -8.90 10.33 0.09
N ILE A 194 -8.52 9.05 -0.02
CA ILE A 194 -7.93 8.25 1.06
C ILE A 194 -6.44 8.05 0.79
N HIS A 195 -6.09 7.57 -0.41
CA HIS A 195 -4.73 7.28 -0.83
C HIS A 195 -4.49 7.65 -2.30
N ASN A 196 -3.59 8.58 -2.58
CA ASN A 196 -3.13 8.87 -3.94
C ASN A 196 -2.17 7.78 -4.43
N GLY A 197 -2.74 6.69 -4.94
CA GLY A 197 -2.05 5.43 -5.23
C GLY A 197 -1.97 4.53 -4.00
N PHE A 198 -2.02 3.21 -4.20
CA PHE A 198 -2.08 2.23 -3.11
C PHE A 198 -1.72 0.81 -3.59
N GLY A 199 -0.88 0.10 -2.85
CA GLY A 199 -0.57 -1.32 -3.08
C GLY A 199 0.90 -1.65 -2.80
N GLU A 200 1.39 -2.71 -3.45
CA GLU A 200 2.78 -3.17 -3.35
C GLU A 200 3.67 -2.47 -4.38
N PHE A 201 4.21 -1.32 -3.98
CA PHE A 201 4.98 -0.45 -4.86
C PHE A 201 6.21 -1.14 -5.50
N TYR A 202 6.87 -2.04 -4.77
CA TYR A 202 8.12 -2.66 -5.25
C TYR A 202 7.90 -3.75 -6.31
N ASP A 203 6.73 -4.40 -6.32
CA ASP A 203 6.40 -5.46 -7.26
C ASP A 203 5.45 -4.99 -8.37
N GLY A 204 5.18 -3.68 -8.45
CA GLY A 204 4.35 -3.08 -9.49
C GLY A 204 2.84 -3.30 -9.33
N ILE A 205 2.42 -4.11 -8.34
CA ILE A 205 1.03 -4.43 -8.06
C ILE A 205 0.41 -3.31 -7.22
N SER A 206 0.10 -2.19 -7.85
CA SER A 206 -0.45 -1.02 -7.16
C SER A 206 -1.36 -0.18 -8.04
N ILE A 207 -2.34 0.44 -7.38
CA ILE A 207 -3.09 1.55 -7.95
C ILE A 207 -2.10 2.70 -8.12
N LEU A 208 -1.94 3.17 -9.35
CA LEU A 208 -1.07 4.29 -9.70
C LEU A 208 -1.55 5.59 -9.04
N GLY A 209 -0.61 6.46 -8.66
CA GLY A 209 -0.94 7.81 -8.23
C GLY A 209 -1.45 8.68 -9.39
N ASN A 210 -2.10 9.79 -9.07
CA ASN A 210 -2.70 10.70 -10.05
C ASN A 210 -1.71 11.25 -11.09
N ASP A 211 -0.44 11.39 -10.72
CA ASP A 211 0.59 11.89 -11.63
C ASP A 211 1.15 10.78 -12.54
N GLU A 212 0.83 9.52 -12.24
CA GLU A 212 1.36 8.32 -12.91
C GLU A 212 0.35 7.68 -13.86
N ILE A 213 -0.96 7.84 -13.62
CA ILE A 213 -2.00 7.34 -14.53
C ILE A 213 -1.89 7.93 -15.93
N LYS A 214 -2.09 7.10 -16.95
CA LYS A 214 -1.91 7.48 -18.35
C LYS A 214 -2.95 6.85 -19.25
N VAL A 215 -3.37 7.61 -20.25
CA VAL A 215 -4.15 7.08 -21.36
C VAL A 215 -3.22 6.26 -22.24
N MET A 216 -3.59 5.01 -22.51
CA MET A 216 -2.75 4.02 -23.19
C MET A 216 -2.24 4.51 -24.56
N ALA A 217 -3.02 5.36 -25.23
CA ALA A 217 -2.65 5.96 -26.52
C ALA A 217 -1.33 6.74 -26.49
N GLU A 218 -0.85 7.23 -25.34
CA GLU A 218 0.45 7.91 -25.25
C GLU A 218 1.60 7.02 -25.72
N GLN A 219 1.53 5.72 -25.44
CA GLN A 219 2.57 4.76 -25.78
C GLN A 219 2.13 3.82 -26.90
N MET A 220 0.89 3.32 -26.84
CA MET A 220 0.44 2.25 -27.72
C MET A 220 0.16 2.69 -29.15
N ASN A 221 -0.16 3.96 -29.41
CA ASN A 221 -0.44 4.42 -30.77
C ASN A 221 0.79 4.33 -31.69
N SER A 222 1.99 4.63 -31.20
CA SER A 222 3.22 4.46 -31.98
C SER A 222 3.55 2.99 -32.19
N ILE A 223 3.44 2.17 -31.13
CA ILE A 223 3.73 0.73 -31.18
C ILE A 223 2.78 0.02 -32.16
N SER A 224 1.47 0.28 -32.05
CA SER A 224 0.44 -0.20 -32.97
C SER A 224 0.75 0.10 -34.43
N LYS A 225 1.25 1.31 -34.70
CA LYS A 225 1.61 1.72 -36.05
C LYS A 225 2.86 1.01 -36.57
N GLU A 226 3.87 0.82 -35.72
CA GLU A 226 5.12 0.15 -36.05
C GLU A 226 4.91 -1.35 -36.32
N GLU A 227 4.11 -2.01 -35.47
CA GLU A 227 3.78 -3.43 -35.59
C GLU A 227 2.67 -3.71 -36.62
N ASN A 228 2.01 -2.67 -37.15
CA ASN A 228 0.86 -2.77 -38.05
C ASN A 228 -0.29 -3.62 -37.47
N ILE A 229 -0.45 -3.59 -36.15
CA ILE A 229 -1.51 -4.26 -35.38
C ILE A 229 -2.57 -3.23 -35.01
N ARG A 230 -3.85 -3.61 -35.09
CA ARG A 230 -4.97 -2.76 -34.64
C ARG A 230 -5.76 -3.46 -33.56
N SER A 231 -6.12 -2.72 -32.52
CA SER A 231 -7.09 -3.16 -31.51
C SER A 231 -8.45 -3.46 -32.14
N ILE A 232 -9.16 -4.46 -31.61
CA ILE A 232 -10.50 -4.85 -32.07
C ILE A 232 -11.52 -4.37 -31.04
N GLY A 233 -12.47 -3.54 -31.48
CA GLY A 233 -13.61 -3.10 -30.65
C GLY A 233 -13.35 -1.93 -29.70
N TYR A 234 -12.12 -1.39 -29.66
CA TYR A 234 -11.76 -0.20 -28.90
C TYR A 234 -10.60 0.56 -29.54
N THR A 235 -10.30 1.77 -29.05
CA THR A 235 -9.06 2.50 -29.34
C THR A 235 -8.28 2.76 -28.05
N PHE A 236 -6.95 2.89 -28.12
CA PHE A 236 -6.12 3.12 -26.93
C PHE A 236 -6.45 4.44 -26.21
N GLU A 237 -7.06 5.42 -26.90
CA GLU A 237 -7.57 6.65 -26.29
C GLU A 237 -8.76 6.40 -25.36
N GLN A 238 -9.39 5.23 -25.45
CA GLN A 238 -10.50 4.82 -24.59
C GLN A 238 -10.04 4.06 -23.35
N LEU A 239 -8.74 3.82 -23.17
CA LEU A 239 -8.18 3.12 -22.01
C LEU A 239 -7.33 4.07 -21.17
N LEU A 240 -7.64 4.14 -19.88
CA LEU A 240 -6.85 4.84 -18.88
C LEU A 240 -6.26 3.80 -17.91
N GLU A 241 -4.96 3.59 -18.00
CA GLU A 241 -4.20 2.71 -17.12
C GLU A 241 -4.21 3.24 -15.70
N PHE A 242 -4.55 2.38 -14.73
CA PHE A 242 -4.48 2.71 -13.31
C PHE A 242 -3.87 1.61 -12.44
N PHE A 243 -3.70 0.39 -12.95
CA PHE A 243 -3.13 -0.73 -12.21
C PHE A 243 -2.35 -1.65 -13.17
N PRO A 244 -1.07 -1.38 -13.43
CA PRO A 244 -0.23 -2.27 -14.23
C PRO A 244 0.12 -3.54 -13.44
N ASP A 245 0.44 -4.63 -14.15
CA ASP A 245 0.89 -5.88 -13.53
C ASP A 245 2.42 -6.08 -13.56
N GLY A 246 3.16 -5.14 -14.16
CA GLY A 246 4.62 -5.20 -14.34
C GLY A 246 5.09 -6.16 -15.45
N GLY A 247 4.20 -6.98 -16.00
CA GLY A 247 4.41 -7.83 -17.17
C GLY A 247 4.01 -7.19 -18.49
N GLY A 248 3.47 -5.98 -18.45
CA GLY A 248 3.01 -5.23 -19.62
C GLY A 248 1.49 -5.17 -19.70
N ASN A 249 0.75 -6.00 -18.96
CA ASN A 249 -0.71 -5.91 -18.90
C ASN A 249 -1.14 -4.85 -17.89
N ALA A 250 -2.41 -4.47 -17.97
CA ALA A 250 -2.96 -3.53 -17.02
C ALA A 250 -4.47 -3.62 -16.88
N GLN A 251 -4.96 -3.38 -15.66
CA GLN A 251 -6.34 -2.97 -15.48
C GLN A 251 -6.49 -1.50 -15.88
N CYS A 252 -7.44 -1.25 -16.78
CA CYS A 252 -7.71 0.06 -17.35
C CYS A 252 -9.16 0.48 -17.10
N PHE A 253 -9.40 1.76 -16.83
CA PHE A 253 -10.73 2.32 -17.00
C PHE A 253 -11.08 2.40 -18.48
N PHE A 254 -12.32 2.01 -18.83
CA PHE A 254 -12.79 2.05 -20.20
C PHE A 254 -13.75 3.22 -20.44
N LYS A 255 -13.48 4.05 -21.45
CA LYS A 255 -14.25 5.27 -21.78
C LYS A 255 -15.61 4.93 -22.39
N ASN A 256 -16.58 4.57 -21.55
CA ASN A 256 -17.92 4.14 -21.96
C ASN A 256 -19.06 4.80 -21.13
N ASN A 257 -18.81 5.97 -20.54
CA ASN A 257 -19.74 6.67 -19.62
C ASN A 257 -20.05 5.91 -18.32
N SER A 258 -19.23 4.94 -17.93
CA SER A 258 -19.30 4.27 -16.62
C SER A 258 -17.95 4.32 -15.89
N ASN A 259 -17.89 3.85 -14.64
CA ASN A 259 -16.65 3.65 -13.89
C ASN A 259 -16.10 2.21 -14.07
N SER A 260 -16.56 1.50 -15.09
CA SER A 260 -16.10 0.15 -15.36
C SER A 260 -14.64 0.13 -15.79
N THR A 261 -13.96 -0.92 -15.39
CA THR A 261 -12.60 -1.25 -15.76
C THR A 261 -12.58 -2.52 -16.60
N VAL A 262 -11.52 -2.71 -17.37
CA VAL A 262 -11.26 -3.90 -18.20
C VAL A 262 -9.81 -4.30 -18.02
N ASP A 263 -9.57 -5.60 -18.11
CA ASP A 263 -8.22 -6.15 -18.20
C ASP A 263 -7.72 -5.99 -19.63
N TRP A 264 -6.56 -5.36 -19.81
CA TRP A 264 -5.91 -5.17 -21.10
C TRP A 264 -4.64 -6.01 -21.16
N ASP A 265 -4.59 -6.87 -22.17
CA ASP A 265 -3.49 -7.80 -22.41
C ASP A 265 -2.59 -7.26 -23.53
N HIS A 266 -1.30 -7.11 -23.23
CA HIS A 266 -0.31 -6.56 -24.17
C HIS A 266 0.13 -7.54 -25.27
N GLU A 267 -0.06 -8.84 -25.06
CA GLU A 267 0.32 -9.91 -25.97
C GLU A 267 -0.78 -10.12 -27.01
N THR A 268 -2.04 -10.11 -26.57
CA THR A 268 -3.20 -10.35 -27.44
C THR A 268 -3.87 -9.05 -27.93
N TRP A 269 -3.62 -7.92 -27.25
CA TRP A 269 -4.19 -6.61 -27.56
C TRP A 269 -5.71 -6.58 -27.38
N GLU A 270 -6.23 -7.51 -26.59
CA GLU A 270 -7.65 -7.66 -26.29
C GLU A 270 -7.98 -6.96 -24.97
N ILE A 271 -9.25 -6.58 -24.83
CA ILE A 271 -9.82 -6.18 -23.54
C ILE A 271 -10.79 -7.25 -23.08
N SER A 272 -10.72 -7.61 -21.80
CA SER A 272 -11.60 -8.62 -21.21
C SER A 272 -12.00 -8.26 -19.79
N GLY A 273 -12.72 -9.16 -19.10
CA GLY A 273 -12.92 -9.07 -17.65
C GLY A 273 -13.56 -7.77 -17.17
N LYS A 274 -14.59 -7.25 -17.86
CA LYS A 274 -15.25 -6.01 -17.45
C LYS A 274 -15.76 -6.12 -16.02
N THR A 275 -15.30 -5.22 -15.15
CA THR A 275 -15.64 -5.19 -13.72
C THR A 275 -15.67 -3.75 -13.20
N GLU A 276 -16.40 -3.47 -12.12
CA GLU A 276 -16.39 -2.13 -11.51
C GLU A 276 -15.08 -1.91 -10.74
N PHE A 277 -14.60 -0.66 -10.67
CA PHE A 277 -13.31 -0.33 -10.04
C PHE A 277 -13.19 -0.87 -8.61
N PHE A 278 -14.24 -0.66 -7.78
CA PHE A 278 -14.21 -1.07 -6.39
C PHE A 278 -14.26 -2.59 -6.21
N ASP A 279 -14.99 -3.30 -7.06
CA ASP A 279 -15.03 -4.77 -7.05
C ASP A 279 -13.64 -5.33 -7.40
N PHE A 280 -12.99 -4.77 -8.42
CA PHE A 280 -11.63 -5.14 -8.80
C PHE A 280 -10.62 -4.95 -7.66
N ILE A 281 -10.59 -3.76 -7.02
CA ILE A 281 -9.61 -3.51 -5.97
C ILE A 281 -9.92 -4.31 -4.69
N ASP A 282 -11.19 -4.56 -4.39
CA ASP A 282 -11.59 -5.38 -3.25
C ASP A 282 -11.16 -6.83 -3.44
N GLU A 283 -11.29 -7.37 -4.65
CA GLU A 283 -10.80 -8.70 -4.99
C GLU A 283 -9.26 -8.72 -5.01
N ARG A 284 -8.64 -7.86 -5.82
CA ARG A 284 -7.21 -7.96 -6.14
C ARG A 284 -6.31 -7.69 -4.95
N LEU A 285 -6.71 -6.78 -4.05
CA LEU A 285 -5.92 -6.36 -2.90
C LEU A 285 -6.35 -7.03 -1.58
N SER A 286 -7.44 -7.81 -1.56
CA SER A 286 -7.78 -8.64 -0.39
C SER A 286 -7.12 -10.02 -0.41
N VAL A 287 -6.69 -10.50 -1.58
CA VAL A 287 -5.88 -11.70 -1.74
C VAL A 287 -4.44 -11.39 -1.31
N ILE A 288 -4.19 -11.69 -0.05
CA ILE A 288 -2.94 -11.35 0.62
C ILE A 288 -1.99 -12.55 0.55
N ASP A 289 -2.43 -13.77 0.85
CA ASP A 289 -1.54 -14.96 0.78
C ASP A 289 -1.14 -15.32 -0.66
N GLU A 290 0.05 -15.91 -0.84
CA GLU A 290 0.43 -16.53 -2.11
C GLU A 290 -0.17 -17.95 -2.15
N GLU A 291 -1.04 -18.21 -3.13
CA GLU A 291 -1.56 -19.55 -3.42
C GLU A 291 -0.55 -20.44 -4.16
#